data_AF-A0A1S3DCX1-F1
#
_entry.id   AF-A0A1S3DCX1-F1
#
_cell.length_a   1.000
_cell.length_b   1.000
_cell.length_c   1.000
_cell.angle_alpha   90.00
_cell.angle_beta   90.00
_cell.angle_gamma   90.00
#
_symmetry.space_group_name_H-M   'P 1'
#
loop_
_entity.id
_entity.type
_entity.pdbx_description
1 polymer ?
#
loop_
_entity_poly.entity_id
_entity_poly.type
_entity_poly.pdbx_seq_one_letter_code
_entity_poly.pdbx_strand_id
1 'polypeptide(L)'
;MNEKNKHKFMVQSISAPDGEVNVDSLWKEVEPSSISEYKLRCVFENPLENNDEGPENFGPVYPDERSRRIPETAGPDSELAKAAQEVTTSREEESALRQENLELKEELLRLRYGQHQSDQQDHQARDSDISLTMIVALAIFTAILGIALGKFVL
;
A
#
# COMPACT_ATOMS: atom_id res chain seq x y z
N MET A 1 10.90 -3.44 49.27
CA MET A 1 11.33 -3.19 47.88
C MET A 1 10.32 -3.90 46.99
N ASN A 2 9.48 -3.14 46.27
CA ASN A 2 8.34 -3.70 45.54
C ASN A 2 8.43 -3.25 44.08
N GLU A 3 9.41 -3.78 43.35
CA GLU A 3 9.60 -3.51 41.92
C GLU A 3 8.74 -4.50 41.13
N LYS A 4 7.41 -4.36 41.25
CA LYS A 4 6.45 -5.21 40.54
C LYS A 4 6.30 -4.71 39.11
N ASN A 5 7.14 -5.25 38.23
CA ASN A 5 6.93 -5.46 36.79
C ASN A 5 6.15 -4.38 36.04
N LYS A 6 6.84 -3.27 35.71
CA LYS A 6 6.35 -2.21 34.80
C LYS A 6 7.03 -2.26 33.43
N HIS A 7 7.65 -3.38 33.07
CA HIS A 7 8.27 -3.51 31.76
C HIS A 7 7.20 -3.48 30.67
N LYS A 8 7.37 -2.53 29.76
CA LYS A 8 6.55 -2.34 28.58
C LYS A 8 7.45 -2.53 27.36
N PHE A 9 7.03 -3.41 26.47
CA PHE A 9 7.62 -3.54 25.15
C PHE A 9 6.77 -2.76 24.16
N MET A 10 7.43 -2.18 23.18
CA MET A 10 6.77 -1.46 22.09
C MET A 10 7.25 -2.07 20.79
N VAL A 11 6.31 -2.50 19.97
CA VAL A 11 6.57 -3.03 18.62
C VAL A 11 6.03 -2.02 17.64
N GLN A 12 6.87 -1.58 16.71
CA GLN A 12 6.47 -0.69 15.62
C GLN A 12 6.65 -1.41 14.29
N SER A 13 5.71 -1.21 13.37
CA SER A 13 5.73 -1.82 12.04
C SER A 13 5.25 -0.83 10.97
N ILE A 14 5.79 -0.99 9.76
CA ILE A 14 5.44 -0.22 8.56
C ILE A 14 5.22 -1.20 7.41
N SER A 15 4.23 -0.90 6.56
CA SER A 15 4.02 -1.62 5.31
C SER A 15 5.17 -1.36 4.33
N ALA A 16 5.83 -2.42 3.87
CA ALA A 16 6.92 -2.29 2.92
C ALA A 16 6.41 -1.82 1.55
N PRO A 17 7.00 -0.78 0.95
CA PRO A 17 6.71 -0.39 -0.44
C PRO A 17 7.16 -1.46 -1.43
N ASP A 18 6.55 -1.48 -2.61
CA ASP A 18 6.92 -2.40 -3.69
C ASP A 18 8.31 -2.05 -4.27
N GLY A 19 9.23 -3.03 -4.29
CA GLY A 19 10.56 -2.90 -4.90
C GLY A 19 11.71 -3.12 -3.93
N GLU A 20 12.91 -2.71 -4.33
CA GLU A 20 14.11 -2.81 -3.49
C GLU A 20 14.19 -1.56 -2.59
N VAL A 21 13.87 -1.73 -1.31
CA VAL A 21 13.72 -0.61 -0.36
C VAL A 21 14.85 -0.65 0.66
N ASN A 22 15.53 0.49 0.80
CA ASN A 22 16.48 0.69 1.90
C ASN A 22 15.70 0.90 3.20
N VAL A 23 15.81 -0.07 4.12
CA VAL A 23 15.05 -0.08 5.38
C VAL A 23 15.30 1.18 6.21
N ASP A 24 16.54 1.66 6.30
CA ASP A 24 16.88 2.85 7.10
C ASP A 24 16.32 4.15 6.51
N SER A 25 16.24 4.27 5.18
CA SER A 25 15.59 5.41 4.54
C SER A 25 14.08 5.37 4.72
N LEU A 26 13.47 4.18 4.63
CA LEU A 26 12.03 3.99 4.82
C LEU A 26 11.58 4.49 6.20
N TRP A 27 12.29 4.12 7.27
CA TRP A 27 11.96 4.59 8.63
C TRP A 27 12.12 6.10 8.84
N LYS A 28 12.90 6.80 8.00
CA LYS A 28 13.12 8.26 8.09
C LYS A 28 12.09 9.07 7.32
N GLU A 29 11.61 8.52 6.21
CA GLU A 29 10.74 9.21 5.25
C GLU A 29 9.25 8.91 5.48
N VAL A 30 8.95 7.90 6.29
CA VAL A 30 7.58 7.48 6.63
C VAL A 30 6.85 8.51 7.48
N GLU A 31 5.58 8.75 7.15
CA GLU A 31 4.71 9.62 7.93
C GLU A 31 4.30 8.93 9.26
N PRO A 32 4.34 9.61 10.42
CA PRO A 32 4.01 9.00 11.71
C PRO A 32 2.61 8.37 11.79
N SER A 33 1.66 8.88 11.01
CA SER A 33 0.29 8.36 10.91
C SER A 33 0.20 6.96 10.30
N SER A 34 1.23 6.54 9.56
CA SER A 34 1.30 5.25 8.87
C SER A 34 2.09 4.18 9.63
N ILE A 35 2.71 4.54 10.76
CA ILE A 35 3.40 3.60 11.64
C ILE A 35 2.40 2.97 12.60
N SER A 36 2.30 1.64 12.59
CA SER A 36 1.51 0.90 13.58
C SER A 36 2.34 0.67 14.84
N GLU A 37 1.82 1.03 16.02
CA GLU A 37 2.49 0.87 17.32
C GLU A 37 1.67 -0.01 18.27
N TYR A 38 2.30 -1.07 18.79
CA TYR A 38 1.70 -2.01 19.73
C TYR A 38 2.46 -2.00 21.06
N LYS A 39 1.74 -1.76 22.18
CA LYS A 39 2.31 -1.75 23.54
C LYS A 39 1.96 -3.02 24.30
N LEU A 40 2.98 -3.77 24.66
CA LEU A 40 2.87 -5.06 25.34
C LEU A 40 3.35 -4.91 26.78
N ARG A 41 2.62 -5.50 27.73
CA ARG A 41 3.06 -5.59 29.13
C ARG A 41 3.72 -6.94 29.34
N CYS A 42 4.91 -6.94 29.95
CA CYS A 42 5.54 -8.17 30.39
C CYS A 42 4.90 -8.64 31.71
N VAL A 43 4.36 -9.84 31.70
CA VAL A 43 3.87 -10.53 32.90
C VAL A 43 4.78 -11.71 33.13
N PHE A 44 5.36 -11.79 34.33
CA PHE A 44 6.14 -12.94 34.75
C PHE A 44 5.21 -13.84 35.55
N GLU A 45 5.09 -15.07 35.09
CA GLU A 45 4.38 -16.12 35.80
C GLU A 45 5.39 -17.00 36.52
N ASN A 46 5.19 -17.20 37.82
CA ASN A 46 6.09 -17.99 38.65
C ASN A 46 5.57 -19.44 38.67
N PRO A 47 6.29 -20.43 38.10
CA PRO A 47 5.77 -21.78 37.91
C PRO A 47 5.58 -22.58 39.23
N LEU A 48 5.88 -22.00 40.40
CA LEU A 48 5.84 -22.66 41.71
C LEU A 48 4.58 -22.33 42.54
N GLU A 49 3.69 -21.45 42.08
CA GLU A 49 2.49 -21.03 42.84
C GLU A 49 1.17 -21.72 42.38
N ASN A 50 1.19 -22.58 41.37
CA ASN A 50 -0.02 -23.23 40.82
C ASN A 50 -0.60 -24.40 41.66
N ASN A 51 -0.25 -24.52 42.95
CA ASN A 51 -0.80 -25.59 43.79
C ASN A 51 -1.76 -25.14 44.90
N ASP A 52 -2.03 -23.86 45.08
CA ASP A 52 -3.07 -23.45 46.03
C ASP A 52 -3.71 -22.11 45.61
N GLU A 53 -5.04 -22.13 45.59
CA GLU A 53 -5.98 -20.99 45.68
C GLU A 53 -6.17 -20.04 44.46
N GLY A 54 -7.19 -20.36 43.64
CA GLY A 54 -8.26 -19.44 43.15
C GLY A 54 -7.90 -18.20 42.28
N PRO A 55 -8.66 -17.90 41.22
CA PRO A 55 -8.39 -16.72 40.40
C PRO A 55 -8.87 -15.46 41.12
N GLU A 56 -7.96 -14.72 41.75
CA GLU A 56 -8.25 -13.35 42.18
C GLU A 56 -8.34 -12.42 40.96
N ASN A 57 -9.54 -11.85 40.83
CA ASN A 57 -9.94 -10.76 39.94
C ASN A 57 -8.82 -9.74 39.62
N PHE A 58 -8.48 -9.64 38.33
CA PHE A 58 -8.04 -8.37 37.74
C PHE A 58 -8.99 -8.03 36.59
N GLY A 59 -9.94 -7.14 36.89
CA GLY A 59 -10.93 -6.66 35.94
C GLY A 59 -10.33 -5.79 34.82
N PRO A 60 -11.05 -5.64 33.70
CA PRO A 60 -10.67 -4.78 32.59
C PRO A 60 -10.99 -3.32 32.92
N VAL A 61 -10.06 -2.40 32.65
CA VAL A 61 -10.41 -0.99 32.44
C VAL A 61 -10.73 -0.85 30.96
N TYR A 62 -12.01 -0.96 30.60
CA TYR A 62 -12.82 0.00 29.82
C TYR A 62 -14.26 -0.56 29.68
N PRO A 63 -15.29 0.30 29.59
CA PRO A 63 -16.69 -0.08 29.76
C PRO A 63 -17.31 -0.60 28.46
N ASP A 64 -17.98 -1.75 28.53
CA ASP A 64 -19.41 -1.93 28.17
C ASP A 64 -19.71 -3.42 27.82
N GLU A 65 -20.92 -3.82 28.18
CA GLU A 65 -21.48 -5.16 28.27
C GLU A 65 -21.63 -5.87 26.91
N ARG A 66 -20.94 -7.00 26.71
CA ARG A 66 -21.59 -8.22 26.22
C ARG A 66 -20.72 -9.47 26.40
N SER A 67 -21.10 -10.22 27.44
CA SER A 67 -20.92 -11.66 27.62
C SER A 67 -20.55 -12.43 26.34
N ARG A 68 -19.32 -12.96 26.29
CA ARG A 68 -19.07 -14.29 25.71
C ARG A 68 -18.12 -15.07 26.61
N ARG A 69 -18.70 -16.14 27.17
CA ARG A 69 -18.11 -17.18 27.99
C ARG A 69 -16.82 -17.70 27.36
N ILE A 70 -15.79 -17.89 28.17
CA ILE A 70 -14.62 -18.69 27.83
C ILE A 70 -15.05 -20.16 28.02
N PRO A 71 -15.07 -21.02 26.98
CA PRO A 71 -15.22 -22.46 27.17
C PRO A 71 -13.85 -23.08 27.51
N GLU A 72 -13.87 -23.96 28.50
CA GLU A 72 -12.82 -24.91 28.86
C GLU A 72 -12.16 -25.60 27.65
N THR A 73 -10.83 -25.60 27.69
CA THR A 73 -9.87 -26.62 27.22
C THR A 73 -10.31 -27.53 26.06
N ALA A 74 -9.80 -27.25 24.87
CA ALA A 74 -9.60 -28.25 23.83
C ALA A 74 -8.10 -28.62 23.79
N GLY A 75 -7.76 -29.90 23.82
CA GLY A 75 -6.38 -30.38 23.90
C GLY A 75 -5.49 -29.93 22.71
N PRO A 76 -4.16 -30.14 22.79
CA PRO A 76 -3.18 -29.64 21.83
C PRO A 76 -3.47 -30.02 20.36
N ASP A 77 -4.14 -31.15 20.14
CA ASP A 77 -4.54 -31.60 18.79
C ASP A 77 -5.64 -30.72 18.16
N SER A 78 -6.51 -30.12 18.98
CA SER A 78 -7.55 -29.19 18.51
C SER A 78 -6.99 -27.84 18.12
N GLU A 79 -5.93 -27.38 18.80
CA GLU A 79 -5.23 -26.15 18.45
C GLU A 79 -4.39 -26.35 17.18
N LEU A 80 -3.75 -27.51 17.03
CA LEU A 80 -3.00 -27.86 15.83
C LEU A 80 -3.91 -27.93 14.59
N ALA A 81 -5.10 -28.53 14.73
CA ALA A 81 -6.09 -28.60 13.67
C ALA A 81 -6.61 -27.21 13.27
N LYS A 82 -6.83 -26.33 14.25
CA LYS A 82 -7.26 -24.95 14.02
C LYS A 82 -6.16 -24.13 13.34
N ALA A 83 -4.91 -24.29 13.76
CA ALA A 83 -3.77 -23.66 13.11
C ALA A 83 -3.57 -24.15 11.67
N ALA A 84 -3.74 -25.45 11.42
CA ALA A 84 -3.68 -26.01 10.07
C ALA A 84 -4.78 -25.43 9.17
N GLN A 85 -6.00 -25.29 9.69
CA GLN A 85 -7.11 -24.66 8.99
C GLN A 85 -6.80 -23.19 8.67
N GLU A 86 -6.29 -22.43 9.63
CA GLU A 86 -5.90 -21.03 9.44
C GLU A 86 -4.82 -20.88 8.36
N VAL A 87 -3.83 -21.79 8.33
CA VAL A 87 -2.80 -21.81 7.26
C VAL A 87 -3.43 -22.10 5.90
N THR A 88 -4.42 -23.00 5.81
CA THR A 88 -5.10 -23.25 4.53
C THR A 88 -5.89 -22.04 4.06
N THR A 89 -6.63 -21.39 4.97
CA THR A 89 -7.41 -20.20 4.63
C THR A 89 -6.50 -19.03 4.24
N SER A 90 -5.43 -18.77 4.99
CA SER A 90 -4.46 -17.74 4.62
C SER A 90 -3.77 -18.02 3.28
N ARG A 91 -3.50 -19.29 2.92
CA ARG A 91 -2.95 -19.63 1.60
C ARG A 91 -3.94 -19.35 0.47
N GLU A 92 -5.21 -19.67 0.69
CA GLU A 92 -6.28 -19.37 -0.27
C GLU A 92 -6.42 -17.85 -0.46
N GLU A 93 -6.46 -17.08 0.63
CA GLU A 93 -6.50 -15.62 0.59
C GLU A 93 -5.28 -15.03 -0.11
N GLU A 94 -4.07 -15.52 0.17
CA GLU A 94 -2.84 -15.08 -0.52
C GLU A 94 -2.93 -15.36 -2.03
N SER A 95 -3.46 -16.53 -2.42
CA SER A 95 -3.63 -16.88 -3.82
C SER A 95 -4.66 -15.99 -4.52
N ALA A 96 -5.78 -15.68 -3.85
CA ALA A 96 -6.82 -14.80 -4.37
C ALA A 96 -6.30 -13.37 -4.53
N LEU A 97 -5.60 -12.85 -3.52
CA LEU A 97 -4.99 -11.51 -3.57
C LEU A 97 -3.93 -11.40 -4.66
N ARG A 98 -3.15 -12.46 -4.91
CA ARG A 98 -2.20 -12.50 -6.03
C ARG A 98 -2.89 -12.46 -7.39
N GLN A 99 -4.02 -13.15 -7.53
CA GLN A 99 -4.81 -13.13 -8.75
C GLN A 99 -5.41 -11.74 -9.00
N GLU A 100 -6.03 -11.14 -7.98
CA GLU A 100 -6.58 -9.78 -8.06
C GLU A 100 -5.49 -8.75 -8.41
N ASN A 101 -4.30 -8.86 -7.81
CA ASN A 101 -3.16 -8.02 -8.16
C ASN A 101 -2.75 -8.15 -9.63
N LEU A 102 -2.81 -9.35 -10.19
CA LEU A 102 -2.46 -9.59 -11.58
C LEU A 102 -3.48 -8.94 -12.52
N GLU A 103 -4.77 -9.09 -12.22
CA GLU A 103 -5.86 -8.46 -12.98
C GLU A 103 -5.77 -6.93 -12.92
N LEU A 104 -5.59 -6.35 -11.72
CA LEU A 104 -5.44 -4.90 -11.55
C LEU A 104 -4.20 -4.36 -12.30
N LYS A 105 -3.09 -5.10 -12.32
CA LYS A 105 -1.91 -4.73 -13.11
C LYS A 105 -2.19 -4.75 -14.61
N GLU A 106 -2.95 -5.73 -15.09
CA GLU A 106 -3.35 -5.80 -16.50
C GLU A 106 -4.27 -4.62 -16.88
N GLU A 107 -5.27 -4.31 -16.05
CA GLU A 107 -6.16 -3.17 -16.27
C GLU A 107 -5.40 -1.84 -16.27
N LEU A 108 -4.47 -1.66 -15.33
CA LEU A 108 -3.63 -0.45 -15.27
C LEU A 108 -2.73 -0.34 -16.51
N LEU A 109 -2.18 -1.45 -16.99
CA LEU A 109 -1.41 -1.48 -18.24
C LEU A 109 -2.29 -1.09 -19.44
N ARG A 110 -3.51 -1.63 -19.51
CA ARG A 110 -4.48 -1.35 -20.57
C ARG A 110 -4.92 0.11 -20.60
N LEU A 111 -5.20 0.69 -19.43
CA LEU A 111 -5.54 2.11 -19.30
C LEU A 111 -4.36 2.98 -19.74
N ARG A 112 -3.14 2.66 -19.29
CA ARG A 112 -1.93 3.40 -19.69
C ARG A 112 -1.67 3.32 -21.19
N TYR A 113 -1.87 2.15 -21.80
CA TYR A 113 -1.74 1.98 -23.26
C TYR A 113 -2.80 2.78 -24.02
N GLY A 114 -4.05 2.76 -23.56
CA GLY A 114 -5.14 3.54 -24.16
C GLY A 114 -4.87 5.04 -24.10
N GLN A 115 -4.38 5.53 -22.94
CA GLN A 115 -4.05 6.94 -22.74
C GLN A 115 -2.84 7.37 -23.58
N HIS A 116 -1.81 6.52 -23.71
CA HIS A 116 -0.67 6.80 -24.59
C HIS A 116 -1.07 6.82 -26.07
N GLN A 117 -1.98 5.96 -26.51
CA GLN A 117 -2.49 5.97 -27.89
C GLN A 117 -3.31 7.21 -28.20
N SER A 118 -4.19 7.65 -27.29
CA SER A 118 -4.95 8.88 -27.47
C SER A 118 -4.04 10.11 -27.49
N ASP A 119 -3.06 10.19 -26.59
CA ASP A 119 -2.13 11.32 -26.54
C ASP A 119 -1.21 11.35 -27.78
N GLN A 120 -0.69 10.21 -28.23
CA GLN A 120 0.12 10.14 -29.46
C GLN A 120 -0.69 10.51 -30.70
N GLN A 121 -1.95 10.09 -30.79
CA GLN A 121 -2.80 10.40 -31.94
C GLN A 121 -3.15 11.90 -31.99
N ASP A 122 -3.42 12.50 -30.83
CA ASP A 122 -3.73 13.93 -30.71
C ASP A 122 -2.47 14.80 -30.94
N HIS A 123 -1.30 14.37 -30.43
CA HIS A 123 -0.02 15.03 -30.69
C HIS A 123 0.35 14.95 -32.17
N GLN A 124 0.21 13.78 -32.81
CA GLN A 124 0.56 13.61 -34.20
C GLN A 124 -0.35 14.39 -35.14
N ALA A 125 -1.67 14.41 -34.88
CA ALA A 125 -2.61 15.24 -35.62
C ALA A 125 -2.28 16.74 -35.50
N ARG A 126 -2.03 17.21 -34.26
CA ARG A 126 -1.72 18.60 -33.97
C ARG A 126 -0.37 19.05 -34.55
N ASP A 127 0.64 18.18 -34.55
CA ASP A 127 1.95 18.48 -35.14
C ASP A 127 1.87 18.52 -36.69
N SER A 128 1.05 17.65 -37.30
CA SER A 128 0.79 17.72 -38.75
C SER A 128 0.03 19.00 -39.15
N ASP A 129 -0.95 19.45 -38.36
CA ASP A 129 -1.67 20.70 -38.61
C ASP A 129 -0.76 21.93 -38.46
N ILE A 130 0.10 21.96 -37.43
CA ILE A 130 1.07 23.04 -37.22
C ILE A 130 2.09 23.09 -38.37
N SER A 131 2.60 21.93 -38.81
CA SER A 131 3.56 21.83 -39.91
C SER A 131 2.96 22.32 -41.23
N LEU A 132 1.73 21.92 -41.57
CA LEU A 132 1.05 22.38 -42.79
C LEU A 132 0.79 23.88 -42.74
N THR A 133 0.32 24.40 -41.60
CA THR A 133 0.08 25.84 -41.39
C THR A 133 1.37 26.65 -41.56
N MET A 134 2.48 26.18 -40.99
CA MET A 134 3.81 26.80 -41.13
C MET A 134 4.28 26.82 -42.59
N ILE A 135 4.12 25.71 -43.32
CA ILE A 135 4.51 25.62 -44.74
C ILE A 135 3.69 26.59 -45.60
N VAL A 136 2.36 26.66 -45.39
CA VAL A 136 1.49 27.58 -46.12
C VAL A 136 1.83 29.03 -45.80
N ALA A 137 2.09 29.36 -44.54
CA ALA A 137 2.50 30.70 -44.13
C ALA A 137 3.83 31.12 -44.79
N LEU A 138 4.82 30.21 -44.84
CA LEU A 138 6.10 30.45 -45.50
C LEU A 138 5.93 30.68 -47.01
N ALA A 139 5.07 29.90 -47.66
CA ALA A 139 4.78 30.04 -49.09
C ALA A 139 4.15 31.41 -49.40
N ILE A 140 3.19 31.86 -48.59
CA ILE A 140 2.57 33.19 -48.74
C ILE A 140 3.61 34.30 -48.50
N PHE A 141 4.42 34.17 -47.45
CA PHE A 141 5.46 35.15 -47.12
C PHE A 141 6.47 35.32 -48.26
N THR A 142 6.97 34.21 -48.80
CA THR A 142 7.92 34.22 -49.92
C THR A 142 7.30 34.75 -51.22
N ALA A 143 6.02 34.46 -51.49
CA ALA A 143 5.29 35.03 -52.62
C ALA A 143 5.14 36.56 -52.51
N ILE A 144 4.77 37.07 -51.32
CA ILE A 144 4.65 38.52 -51.08
C ILE A 144 6.00 39.21 -51.23
N LEU A 145 7.07 38.64 -50.65
CA LEU A 145 8.43 39.17 -50.81
C LEU A 145 8.86 39.16 -52.28
N GLY A 146 8.56 38.11 -53.03
CA GLY A 146 8.85 38.01 -54.46
C GLY A 146 8.11 39.08 -55.28
N ILE A 147 6.84 39.34 -54.98
CA ILE A 147 6.06 40.41 -55.63
C ILE A 147 6.62 41.79 -55.27
N ALA A 148 6.92 42.03 -54.00
CA ALA A 148 7.49 43.30 -53.56
C ALA A 148 8.84 43.57 -54.23
N LEU A 149 9.77 42.62 -54.18
CA LEU A 149 11.09 42.74 -54.81
C LEU A 149 10.98 42.81 -56.34
N GLY A 150 10.06 42.07 -56.96
CA GLY A 150 9.79 42.15 -58.39
C GLY A 150 9.29 43.53 -58.82
N LYS A 151 8.52 44.23 -57.98
CA LYS A 151 8.12 45.63 -58.23
C LYS A 151 9.23 46.65 -58.01
N PHE A 152 10.31 46.30 -57.31
CA PHE A 152 11.47 47.17 -57.09
C PHE A 152 12.61 46.93 -58.09
N VAL A 153 12.65 45.75 -58.73
CA VAL A 153 13.66 45.36 -59.72
C VAL A 153 13.20 45.67 -61.17
N LEU A 154 11.89 45.81 -61.41
CA LEU A 154 11.28 46.21 -62.68
C LEU A 154 10.75 47.63 -62.62
#